data_AF-A0A7R9LHC7-F1
#
_entry.id   AF-A0A7R9LHC7-F1
#
_cell.length_a   1.000
_cell.length_b   1.000
_cell.length_c   1.000
_cell.angle_alpha   90.00
_cell.angle_beta   90.00
_cell.angle_gamma   90.00
#
_symmetry.space_group_name_H-M   'P 1'
#
loop_
_entity.id
_entity.type
_entity.pdbx_description
1 polymer ?
#
loop_
_entity_poly.entity_id
_entity_poly.type
_entity_poly.pdbx_seq_one_letter_code
_entity_poly.pdbx_strand_id
1 'polypeptide(L)' 'MSVDRLVLMTWCPESSKIKQKMLYSSSYDALKKALVGVYKYVQACDFEEASQETLEDAFRKGGK' A
#
# COMPACT_ATOMS: atom_id res chain seq x y z
N MET A 1 -14.51 -18.66 -8.88
CA MET A 1 -14.87 -17.59 -7.92
C MET A 1 -13.69 -16.65 -7.82
N SER A 2 -13.79 -15.46 -8.40
CA SER A 2 -12.77 -14.43 -8.19
C SER A 2 -12.99 -13.86 -6.79
N VAL A 3 -12.02 -14.09 -5.90
CA VAL A 3 -12.03 -13.46 -4.57
C VAL A 3 -11.61 -12.01 -4.73
N ASP A 4 -12.54 -11.08 -4.53
CA ASP A 4 -12.20 -9.67 -4.39
C ASP A 4 -11.45 -9.48 -3.06
N ARG A 5 -10.31 -8.77 -3.13
CA ARG A 5 -9.50 -8.45 -1.96
C ARG A 5 -9.26 -6.95 -1.95
N LEU A 6 -9.71 -6.31 -0.88
CA LEU A 6 -9.42 -4.90 -0.64
C LEU A 6 -7.96 -4.76 -0.25
N VAL A 7 -7.23 -3.96 -1.01
CA VAL A 7 -5.83 -3.63 -0.76
C VAL A 7 -5.72 -2.14 -0.61
N LEU A 8 -5.01 -1.71 0.42
CA LEU A 8 -4.67 -0.31 0.61
C LEU A 8 -3.19 -0.13 0.30
N MET A 9 -2.91 0.61 -0.78
CA MET A 9 -1.55 0.93 -1.19
C MET A 9 -1.22 2.37 -0.80
N THR A 10 -0.05 2.55 -0.19
CA THR A 10 0.57 3.85 0.08
C THR A 10 1.74 4.06 -0.83
N TRP A 11 1.71 5.20 -1.51
CA TRP A 11 2.75 5.63 -2.42
C TRP A 11 3.55 6.76 -1.78
N CYS A 12 4.83 6.51 -1.50
CA CYS A 12 5.72 7.46 -0.83
C CYS A 12 7.06 7.55 -1.58
N PRO A 13 7.12 8.27 -2.72
CA PRO A 13 8.33 8.31 -3.53
C PRO A 13 9.48 9.01 -2.82
N GLU A 14 10.70 8.48 -2.93
CA GLU A 14 11.86 9.04 -2.22
C GLU A 14 12.14 10.50 -2.56
N SER A 15 11.84 10.91 -3.79
CA SER A 15 11.94 12.28 -4.29
C SER A 15 11.01 13.29 -3.59
N SER A 16 9.99 12.83 -2.85
CA SER A 16 9.06 13.72 -2.15
C SER A 16 9.67 14.40 -0.93
N LYS A 17 9.26 15.66 -0.70
CA LYS A 17 9.68 16.44 0.47
C LYS A 17 9.28 15.72 1.77
N ILE A 18 10.20 15.67 2.74
CA ILE A 18 10.02 14.99 4.04
C ILE A 18 8.73 15.42 4.74
N LYS A 19 8.39 16.72 4.70
CA LYS A 19 7.15 17.25 5.32
C LYS A 19 5.88 16.61 4.74
N GLN A 20 5.84 16.37 3.42
CA GLN A 20 4.69 15.75 2.78
C GLN A 20 4.61 14.26 3.10
N LYS A 21 5.76 13.56 3.15
CA LYS A 21 5.82 12.16 3.60
C LYS A 21 5.30 12.00 5.03
N MET A 22 5.66 12.92 5.94
CA MET A 22 5.16 12.91 7.32
C MET A 22 3.65 13.13 7.39
N LEU A 23 3.13 14.13 6.68
CA LEU A 23 1.69 14.40 6.61
C LEU A 23 0.89 13.21 6.04
N TYR A 24 1.41 12.59 4.99
CA TYR A 24 0.79 11.42 4.36
C TYR A 24 0.81 10.21 5.28
N SER A 25 1.93 9.95 5.98
CA SER A 25 2.05 8.86 6.95
C SER A 25 1.08 9.00 8.13
N SER A 26 0.97 10.20 8.72
CA SER A 26 0.01 10.45 9.80
C SER A 26 -1.44 10.29 9.34
N SER A 27 -1.76 10.76 8.13
CA SER A 27 -3.10 10.62 7.54
C SER A 27 -3.43 9.17 7.19
N TYR A 28 -2.41 8.39 6.82
CA TYR A 28 -2.55 6.98 6.48
C TYR A 28 -2.97 6.12 7.67
N ASP A 29 -2.48 6.40 8.88
CA ASP A 29 -2.91 5.66 10.08
C ASP A 29 -4.41 5.84 10.36
N ALA A 30 -4.94 7.05 10.11
CA ALA A 30 -6.37 7.33 10.21
C ALA A 30 -7.18 6.57 9.14
N LEU A 31 -6.70 6.55 7.89
CA LEU A 31 -7.29 5.75 6.81
C LEU A 31 -7.27 4.26 7.15
N LYS A 32 -6.15 3.75 7.68
CA LYS A 32 -6.00 2.36 8.08
C LYS A 32 -7.03 1.94 9.12
N LYS A 33 -7.34 2.82 10.08
CA LYS A 33 -8.39 2.59 11.09
C LYS A 33 -9.81 2.70 10.52
N ALA A 34 -10.04 3.59 9.56
CA ALA A 34 -11.33 3.74 8.91
C ALA A 34 -11.65 2.59 7.94
N LEU A 35 -10.63 2.08 7.24
CA LEU A 35 -10.73 0.98 6.29
C LEU A 35 -10.56 -0.38 7.00
N VAL A 36 -11.62 -0.79 7.70
CA VAL A 36 -11.72 -2.11 8.34
C VAL A 36 -12.05 -3.16 7.28
N GLY A 37 -11.22 -4.22 7.18
CA GLY A 37 -11.41 -5.29 6.18
C GLY A 37 -10.43 -5.25 5.00
N VAL A 38 -9.43 -4.37 5.03
CA VAL A 38 -8.30 -4.43 4.08
C VAL A 38 -7.52 -5.73 4.32
N TYR A 39 -7.40 -6.53 3.26
CA TYR A 39 -6.67 -7.80 3.27
C TYR A 39 -5.18 -7.59 3.46
N LYS A 40 -4.61 -6.60 2.78
CA LYS A 40 -3.18 -6.31 2.86
C LYS A 40 -2.89 -4.83 2.59
N TYR A 41 -1.90 -4.34 3.32
CA TYR A 41 -1.36 -3.00 3.17
C TYR A 41 -0.06 -3.09 2.37
N VAL A 42 0.09 -2.25 1.34
CA VAL A 42 1.32 -2.19 0.55
C VAL A 42 1.92 -0.81 0.64
N GLN A 43 3.22 -0.74 0.92
CA GLN A 43 4.01 0.46 0.75
C GLN A 43 4.85 0.29 -0.50
N ALA A 44 4.83 1.31 -1.36
CA ALA A 44 5.72 1.40 -2.50
C ALA A 44 6.46 2.74 -2.45
N CYS A 45 7.79 2.64 -2.53
CA CYS A 45 8.71 3.76 -2.51
C CYS A 45 9.16 4.15 -3.93
N ASP A 46 9.06 3.23 -4.88
CA ASP A 46 9.50 3.41 -6.26
C ASP A 46 8.52 2.80 -7.28
N PHE A 47 8.59 3.28 -8.53
CA PHE A 47 7.65 2.88 -9.59
C PHE A 47 7.79 1.41 -9.96
N GLU A 48 9.00 0.86 -9.80
CA GLU A 48 9.22 -0.58 -9.96
C GLU A 48 8.50 -1.38 -8.86
N GLU A 49 8.49 -0.91 -7.61
CA GLU A 49 7.77 -1.56 -6.50
C GLU A 49 6.25 -1.40 -6.58
N ALA A 50 5.75 -0.36 -7.26
CA ALA A 50 4.33 -0.18 -7.56
C ALA A 50 3.85 -0.91 -8.82
N SER A 51 4.73 -1.64 -9.51
CA SER A 51 4.33 -2.36 -10.71
C SER A 51 3.29 -3.44 -10.37
N GLN A 52 2.32 -3.61 -11.27
CA GLN A 52 1.22 -4.55 -11.05
C GLN A 52 1.75 -5.98 -10.84
N GLU A 53 2.81 -6.36 -11.56
CA GLU A 53 3.45 -7.67 -11.45
C GLU A 53 4.09 -7.89 -10.07
N THR A 54 4.84 -6.92 -9.55
CA THR A 54 5.46 -7.00 -8.22
C THR A 54 4.40 -7.01 -7.11
N LEU A 55 3.35 -6.21 -7.26
CA LEU A 55 2.18 -6.23 -6.39
C LEU A 55 1.51 -7.60 -6.38
N GLU A 56 1.20 -8.16 -7.56
CA GLU A 56 0.58 -9.47 -7.71
C GLU A 56 1.44 -10.60 -7.12
N ASP A 57 2.77 -10.59 -7.30
CA ASP A 57 3.67 -11.57 -6.69
C ASP A 57 3.73 -11.43 -5.15
N ALA A 58 3.78 -10.20 -4.63
CA ALA A 58 3.76 -9.92 -3.20
C ALA A 58 2.43 -10.31 -2.53
N PHE A 59 1.30 -10.21 -3.25
CA PHE A 59 0.00 -10.70 -2.80
C PHE A 59 -0.10 -12.21 -2.86
N ARG A 60 0.47 -12.85 -3.89
CA ARG A 60 0.47 -14.31 -4.06
C ARG A 60 1.30 -15.02 -2.98
N LYS A 61 2.45 -14.46 -2.61
CA LYS A 61 3.33 -15.00 -1.55
C LYS A 61 2.78 -14.80 -0.13
N GLY A 62 1.82 -13.91 0.07
CA GLY A 62 1.20 -13.62 1.38
C GLY A 62 0.09 -14.58 1.81
N GLY A 63 -0.17 -15.65 1.06
CA GLY A 63 -1.14 -16.69 1.42
C GLY A 63 -0.48 -17.85 2.15
N LYS A 64 -0.15 -17.68 3.44
CA LYS A 64 0.09 -18.79 4.36
C LYS A 64 -0.43 -18.43 5.74
#